data_AF-B9JPU9-F1
#
_entry.id   AF-B9JPU9-F1
#
_cell.length_a   1.000
_cell.length_b   1.000
_cell.length_c   1.000
_cell.angle_alpha   90.00
_cell.angle_beta   90.00
_cell.angle_gamma   90.00
#
_symmetry.space_group_name_H-M   'P 1'
#
loop_
_entity.id
_entity.type
_entity.pdbx_description
1 polymer ?
#
loop_
_entity_poly.entity_id
_entity_poly.type
_entity_poly.pdbx_seq_one_letter_code
_entity_poly.pdbx_strand_id
1 'polypeptide(L)'
;MIGPSGAVKVMIATKPVDFRKGAEGLAALVKAEMGTDPFSGTIYVFRAKRTDRIKLIFWDGSGVCLVANDRRSYYTSFLAS
;
A
#
# COMPACT_ATOMS: atom_id res chain seq x y z
N MET A 1 10.67 2.87 12.33
CA MET A 1 9.77 3.72 13.15
C MET A 1 8.38 3.53 12.55
N ILE A 2 7.39 2.95 13.25
CA ILE A 2 6.21 2.43 12.53
C ILE A 2 5.12 3.50 12.38
N GLY A 3 5.20 4.23 11.27
CA GLY A 3 4.20 5.16 10.77
C GLY A 3 4.84 6.49 10.37
N PRO A 4 4.46 7.08 9.22
CA PRO A 4 4.97 8.40 8.86
C PRO A 4 4.54 9.43 9.90
N SER A 5 5.50 10.11 10.52
CA SER A 5 5.27 11.16 11.50
C SER A 5 5.21 12.53 10.83
N GLY A 6 4.23 13.37 11.21
CA GLY A 6 4.06 14.72 10.65
C GLY A 6 3.09 14.76 9.47
N ALA A 7 3.25 15.75 8.57
CA ALA A 7 2.41 15.88 7.38
C ALA A 7 2.65 14.70 6.42
N VAL A 8 1.64 13.87 6.22
CA VAL A 8 1.74 12.67 5.38
C VAL A 8 1.23 12.97 3.97
N LYS A 9 2.09 12.75 2.97
CA LYS A 9 1.67 12.73 1.58
C LYS A 9 1.12 11.35 1.24
N VAL A 10 -0.07 11.31 0.64
CA VAL A 10 -0.71 10.07 0.19
C VAL A 10 -0.95 10.16 -1.31
N MET A 11 -0.55 9.13 -2.04
CA MET A 11 -0.80 9.02 -3.48
C MET A 11 -1.51 7.71 -3.80
N ILE A 12 -2.50 7.77 -4.70
CA ILE A 12 -3.37 6.65 -5.02
C ILE A 12 -3.17 6.26 -6.48
N ALA A 13 -2.87 4.97 -6.72
CA ALA A 13 -2.89 4.41 -8.06
C ALA A 13 -4.29 4.48 -8.66
N THR A 14 -4.42 5.16 -9.80
CA THR A 14 -5.69 5.32 -10.51
C THR A 14 -6.05 4.08 -11.34
N LYS A 15 -5.05 3.29 -11.73
CA LYS A 15 -5.23 2.02 -12.45
C LYS A 15 -5.21 0.84 -11.46
N PRO A 16 -6.03 -0.21 -11.68
CA PRO A 16 -5.96 -1.39 -10.84
C PRO A 16 -4.62 -2.12 -11.00
N VAL A 17 -4.06 -2.59 -9.88
CA VAL A 17 -2.76 -3.25 -9.84
C VAL A 17 -2.91 -4.75 -9.65
N ASP A 18 -1.95 -5.51 -10.19
CA ASP A 18 -1.81 -6.94 -9.89
C ASP A 18 -1.34 -7.14 -8.45
N PHE A 19 -2.25 -7.61 -7.60
CA PHE A 19 -2.02 -7.79 -6.17
C PHE A 19 -1.20 -9.03 -5.82
N ARG A 20 -0.72 -9.78 -6.82
CA ARG A 20 0.34 -10.79 -6.63
C ARG A 20 1.71 -10.17 -6.35
N LYS A 21 1.90 -8.88 -6.69
CA LYS A 21 3.12 -8.14 -6.35
C LYS A 21 3.26 -7.98 -4.82
N GLY A 22 4.45 -8.31 -4.31
CA GLY A 22 4.89 -7.97 -2.95
C GLY A 22 5.35 -6.52 -2.84
N ALA A 23 5.98 -6.15 -1.72
CA ALA A 23 6.43 -4.79 -1.43
C ALA A 23 7.36 -4.22 -2.55
N GLU A 24 8.43 -4.94 -2.88
CA GLU A 24 9.39 -4.55 -3.93
C GLU A 24 8.73 -4.39 -5.30
N GLY A 25 7.83 -5.31 -5.66
CA GLY A 25 7.12 -5.24 -6.94
C GLY A 25 6.16 -4.06 -7.06
N LEU A 26 5.65 -3.56 -5.92
CA LEU A 26 4.85 -2.34 -5.83
C LEU A 26 5.74 -1.09 -5.81
N ALA A 27 6.87 -1.12 -5.11
CA ALA A 27 7.86 -0.03 -5.13
C ALA A 27 8.42 0.21 -6.55
N ALA A 28 8.71 -0.86 -7.28
CA ALA A 28 9.08 -0.77 -8.69
C ALA A 28 7.98 -0.14 -9.55
N LEU A 29 6.71 -0.43 -9.25
CA LEU A 29 5.57 0.15 -9.96
C LEU A 29 5.44 1.65 -9.68
N VAL A 30 5.63 2.08 -8.43
CA VAL A 30 5.65 3.51 -8.07
C VAL A 30 6.67 4.26 -8.93
N LYS A 31 7.89 3.74 -9.03
CA LYS A 31 8.94 4.35 -9.83
C LYS A 31 8.58 4.38 -11.32
N ALA A 32 8.07 3.27 -11.85
CA ALA A 32 7.79 3.12 -13.28
C ALA A 32 6.53 3.87 -13.77
N GLU A 33 5.46 3.86 -12.98
CA GLU A 33 4.14 4.37 -13.41
C GLU A 33 3.77 5.72 -12.78
N MET A 34 4.23 5.98 -11.56
CA MET A 34 3.93 7.25 -10.85
C MET A 34 5.09 8.25 -10.91
N GLY A 35 6.27 7.84 -11.39
CA GLY A 35 7.43 8.72 -11.55
C GLY A 35 7.94 9.32 -10.25
N THR A 36 7.71 8.65 -9.12
CA THR A 36 8.05 9.14 -7.78
C THR A 36 8.95 8.16 -7.04
N ASP A 37 9.61 8.64 -5.99
CA ASP A 37 10.49 7.80 -5.17
C ASP A 37 9.68 6.98 -4.14
N PRO A 38 9.65 5.63 -4.23
CA PRO A 38 8.97 4.79 -3.26
C PRO A 38 9.63 4.80 -1.88
N PHE A 39 10.88 5.25 -1.77
CA PHE A 39 11.62 5.35 -0.50
C PHE A 39 11.45 6.71 0.17
N SER A 40 10.62 7.58 -0.40
CA SER A 40 10.14 8.77 0.29
C SER A 40 9.14 8.38 1.39
N GLY A 41 8.94 9.25 2.38
CA GLY A 41 7.91 9.09 3.41
C GLY A 41 6.46 9.18 2.91
N THR A 42 6.23 9.08 1.59
CA THR A 42 4.92 9.08 0.95
C THR A 42 4.26 7.72 1.10
N ILE A 43 2.97 7.70 1.42
CA ILE A 43 2.16 6.48 1.39
C ILE A 43 1.58 6.29 0.00
N TYR A 44 1.79 5.11 -0.58
CA TYR A 44 1.26 4.73 -1.88
C TYR A 44 0.14 3.72 -1.72
N VAL A 45 -1.04 4.05 -2.23
CA VAL A 45 -2.25 3.23 -2.15
C VAL A 45 -2.53 2.55 -3.47
N PHE A 46 -2.76 1.23 -3.42
CA PHE A 46 -3.15 0.43 -4.56
C PHE A 46 -4.49 -0.23 -4.31
N ARG A 47 -5.20 -0.50 -5.40
CA ARG A 47 -6.45 -1.24 -5.45
C ARG A 47 -6.30 -2.47 -6.34
N ALA A 48 -6.86 -3.60 -5.92
CA ALA A 48 -6.94 -4.78 -6.77
C ALA A 48 -7.98 -4.58 -7.88
N LYS A 49 -7.81 -5.27 -9.02
CA LYS A 49 -8.78 -5.28 -10.13
C LYS A 49 -10.21 -5.65 -9.69
N ARG A 50 -10.36 -6.58 -8.75
CA ARG A 50 -11.65 -6.99 -8.19
C ARG A 50 -12.23 -6.03 -7.14
N THR A 51 -11.50 -4.96 -6.80
CA THR A 51 -11.91 -3.93 -5.83
C THR A 51 -12.22 -4.47 -4.42
N ASP A 52 -11.78 -5.69 -4.11
CA ASP A 52 -11.97 -6.38 -2.85
C ASP A 52 -10.80 -6.21 -1.87
N ARG A 53 -9.66 -5.70 -2.36
CA ARG A 53 -8.40 -5.60 -1.62
C ARG A 53 -7.71 -4.27 -1.86
N ILE A 54 -7.08 -3.77 -0.81
CA ILE A 54 -6.21 -2.59 -0.80
C ILE A 54 -4.83 -2.99 -0.27
N LYS A 55 -3.80 -2.45 -0.88
CA LYS A 55 -2.41 -2.53 -0.39
C LYS A 55 -1.86 -1.12 -0.25
N LEU A 56 -1.08 -0.89 0.79
CA LEU A 56 -0.35 0.34 1.03
C LEU A 56 1.14 0.00 1.11
N ILE A 57 2.00 0.80 0.50
CA ILE A 57 3.43 0.79 0.81
C ILE A 57 3.91 2.16 1.26
N PHE A 58 4.89 2.18 2.15
CA PHE A 58 5.64 3.36 2.55
C PHE A 58 7.00 2.94 3.10
N TRP A 59 7.98 3.85 3.03
CA TRP A 59 9.29 3.64 3.64
C TRP A 59 9.31 4.19 5.06
N ASP A 60 9.77 3.37 6.01
CA ASP A 60 9.76 3.71 7.44
C ASP A 60 11.11 4.27 7.95
N GLY A 61 12.07 4.48 7.04
CA GLY A 61 13.46 4.82 7.34
C GLY A 61 14.42 3.63 7.24
N SER A 62 13.93 2.40 7.41
CA SER A 62 14.74 1.18 7.42
C SER A 62 14.32 0.15 6.36
N GLY A 63 13.04 0.14 5.99
CA GLY A 63 12.47 -0.82 5.06
C GLY A 63 11.18 -0.32 4.41
N VAL A 64 10.81 -0.98 3.30
CA VAL A 64 9.49 -0.80 2.70
C VAL A 64 8.49 -1.60 3.52
N CYS A 65 7.58 -0.91 4.19
CA CYS A 65 6.45 -1.53 4.86
C CYS A 65 5.32 -1.81 3.86
N LEU A 66 4.69 -2.97 3.97
CA LEU A 66 3.51 -3.34 3.21
C LEU A 66 2.35 -3.60 4.16
N VAL A 67 1.27 -2.85 4.01
CA VAL A 67 0.00 -3.11 4.69
C VAL A 67 -0.97 -3.66 3.66
N ALA A 68 -1.59 -4.80 3.96
CA ALA A 68 -2.61 -5.41 3.11
C ALA A 68 -3.91 -5.53 3.89
N ASN A 69 -5.00 -5.07 3.28
CA ASN A 69 -6.33 -5.24 3.83
C ASN A 69 -7.27 -5.78 2.76
N ASP A 70 -8.18 -6.64 3.17
CA ASP A 70 -9.23 -7.19 2.31
C ASP A 70 -10.61 -6.91 2.91
N ARG A 71 -11.63 -6.89 2.06
CA ARG A 71 -13.02 -6.67 2.49
C ARG A 71 -13.54 -7.72 3.47
N ARG A 72 -12.89 -8.88 3.60
CA ARG A 72 -13.31 -9.94 4.52
C ARG A 72 -12.67 -9.80 5.91
N SER A 73 -11.56 -9.08 6.05
CA SER A 73 -10.83 -8.89 7.32
C SER A 73 -11.70 -8.28 8.42
N TYR A 74 -12.64 -7.40 8.06
CA TYR A 74 -13.59 -6.82 9.02
C TYR A 74 -14.74 -7.78 9.42
N TYR A 75 -15.13 -8.71 8.54
CA TYR A 75 -16.22 -9.65 8.84
C TYR A 75 -15.75 -10.80 9.73
N THR A 76 -14.50 -11.25 9.60
CA THR A 76 -13.95 -12.30 10.45
C THR A 76 -13.73 -11.82 11.89
N SER A 77 -13.43 -10.53 12.08
CA SER A 77 -13.21 -9.95 13.42
C SER A 77 -14.51 -9.70 14.19
N PHE A 78 -15.65 -9.49 13.50
CA PHE A 78 -16.95 -9.28 14.14
C PHE A 78 -17.72 -10.58 14.44
N LEU A 79 -17.35 -11.70 13.80
CA LEU A 79 -17.91 -13.03 14.08
C LEU A 79 -17.11 -13.81 15.12
N ALA A 80 -16.04 -13.22 15.66
CA ALA A 80 -15.16 -13.80 16.68
C ALA A 80 -15.26 -13.09 18.04
N SER A 81 -16.26 -12.24 18.23
CA SER A 81 -16.53 -11.47 19.46
C SER A 81 -17.92 -11.74 20.00
#